data_AF-A0A9W8Z5P9-F1
#
_entry.id   AF-A0A9W8Z5P9-F1
#
_cell.length_a   1.000
_cell.length_b   1.000
_cell.length_c   1.000
_cell.angle_alpha   90.00
_cell.angle_beta   90.00
_cell.angle_gamma   90.00
#
_symmetry.space_group_name_H-M   'P 1'
#
loop_
_entity.id
_entity.type
_entity.pdbx_description
1 polymer ?
#
loop_
_entity_poly.entity_id
_entity_poly.type
_entity_poly.pdbx_seq_one_letter_code
_entity_poly.pdbx_strand_id
1 'polypeptide(L)'
;MHPVLIKGCFANDLWDVIDSSTYEARLEKTFGLGFFDDLSSLESWSKSHQTHLDIFGGFLMYAKKLKNVLSLRLFHEIYVLEACQQILEYVSYHEETGMLNALQAAKA
;
A
#
# COMPACT_ATOMS: atom_id res chain seq x y z
N MET A 1 16.96 9.20 5.36
CA MET A 1 16.84 7.76 5.09
C MET A 1 16.62 7.61 3.60
N HIS A 2 17.52 6.95 2.87
CA HIS A 2 17.24 6.60 1.48
C HIS A 2 16.01 5.69 1.45
N PRO A 3 14.98 5.96 0.62
CA PRO A 3 13.92 5.00 0.43
C PRO A 3 14.56 3.76 -0.18
N VAL A 4 14.57 2.66 0.56
CA VAL A 4 14.83 1.35 -0.03
C VAL A 4 13.68 1.15 -1.01
N LEU A 5 13.93 1.41 -2.28
CA LEU A 5 12.98 1.17 -3.35
C LEU A 5 12.54 -0.28 -3.23
N ILE A 6 11.26 -0.47 -2.89
CA ILE A 6 10.65 -1.80 -2.92
C ILE A 6 10.70 -2.20 -4.39
N LYS A 7 11.54 -3.18 -4.72
CA LYS A 7 11.72 -3.63 -6.11
C LYS A 7 10.35 -4.01 -6.69
N GLY A 8 10.01 -3.44 -7.84
CA GLY A 8 8.73 -3.66 -8.50
C GLY A 8 7.54 -2.87 -7.95
N CYS A 9 7.73 -2.03 -6.93
CA CYS A 9 6.69 -1.12 -6.46
C CYS A 9 6.76 0.22 -7.20
N PHE A 10 5.72 0.56 -7.95
CA PHE A 10 5.63 1.83 -8.67
C PHE A 10 5.19 2.98 -7.78
N ALA A 11 4.21 2.74 -6.93
CA ALA A 11 3.70 3.71 -5.96
C ALA A 11 3.13 2.96 -4.76
N ASN A 12 3.31 3.49 -3.56
CA ASN A 12 2.74 2.92 -2.35
C ASN A 12 2.52 4.01 -1.31
N ASP A 13 1.26 4.40 -1.14
CA ASP A 13 0.86 5.51 -0.28
C ASP A 13 -0.01 5.01 0.87
N LEU A 14 0.12 5.65 2.03
CA LEU A 14 -0.75 5.44 3.18
C LEU A 14 -1.77 6.58 3.25
N TRP A 15 -3.05 6.23 3.27
CA TRP A 15 -4.16 7.18 3.24
C TRP A 15 -5.00 7.12 4.50
N ASP A 16 -5.45 8.28 4.95
CA ASP A 16 -6.55 8.41 5.91
C ASP A 16 -7.89 8.32 5.20
N VAL A 17 -8.84 7.59 5.80
CA VAL A 17 -10.22 7.59 5.31
C VAL A 17 -10.94 8.83 5.84
N ILE A 18 -11.37 9.69 4.91
CA ILE A 18 -12.09 10.93 5.23
C ILE A 18 -13.60 10.73 5.22
N ASP A 19 -14.30 11.55 6.02
CA ASP A 19 -15.75 11.69 5.92
C ASP A 19 -16.12 12.36 4.59
N SER A 20 -17.04 11.78 3.82
CA SER A 20 -17.39 12.29 2.49
C SER A 20 -18.19 13.60 2.51
N SER A 21 -18.77 13.97 3.66
CA SER A 21 -19.54 15.20 3.84
C SER A 21 -18.71 16.35 4.37
N THR A 22 -17.74 16.08 5.26
CA THR A 22 -16.88 17.11 5.86
C THR A 22 -15.48 17.18 5.28
N TYR A 23 -15.04 16.14 4.57
CA TYR A 23 -13.68 15.97 4.05
C TYR A 23 -12.59 15.92 5.12
N GLU A 24 -12.94 15.55 6.36
CA GLU A 24 -11.99 15.45 7.47
C GLU A 24 -11.65 13.99 7.80
N ALA A 25 -10.38 13.75 8.16
CA ALA A 25 -9.86 12.46 8.60
C ALA A 25 -10.23 12.18 10.08
N ARG A 26 -11.52 11.97 10.36
CA ARG A 26 -12.03 11.72 11.73
C ARG A 26 -12.35 10.25 12.00
N LEU A 27 -12.39 9.43 10.96
CA LEU A 27 -12.59 7.99 11.08
C LEU A 27 -11.20 7.42 11.37
N GLU A 28 -10.98 6.82 12.55
CA GLU A 28 -9.71 6.14 12.91
C GLU A 28 -9.47 4.90 12.02
N LYS A 29 -9.32 5.13 10.72
CA LYS A 29 -9.25 4.14 9.66
C LYS A 29 -8.30 4.64 8.59
N THR A 30 -7.34 3.81 8.27
CA THR A 30 -6.35 4.06 7.22
C THR A 30 -6.27 2.86 6.28
N PHE A 31 -5.70 3.06 5.11
CA PHE A 31 -5.37 1.97 4.19
C PHE A 31 -4.13 2.30 3.38
N GLY A 32 -3.37 1.27 3.00
CA GLY A 32 -2.33 1.38 1.99
C GLY A 32 -2.89 1.15 0.61
N LEU A 33 -2.48 1.97 -0.37
CA LEU A 33 -2.73 1.72 -1.79
C LEU A 33 -1.39 1.56 -2.50
N GLY A 34 -1.14 0.36 -3.02
CA GLY A 34 0.10 0.01 -3.67
C GLY A 34 -0.12 -0.45 -5.11
N PHE A 35 0.75 -0.01 -6.00
CA PHE A 35 0.84 -0.47 -7.39
C PHE A 35 2.17 -1.18 -7.60
N PHE A 36 2.10 -2.42 -8.07
CA PHE A 36 3.25 -3.27 -8.31
C PHE A 36 3.28 -3.71 -9.77
N ASP A 37 4.48 -3.99 -10.27
CA ASP A 37 4.70 -4.54 -11.61
C ASP A 37 4.15 -5.97 -11.76
N ASP A 38 4.25 -6.77 -10.70
CA ASP A 38 3.78 -8.14 -10.64
C ASP A 38 3.42 -8.55 -9.19
N LEU A 39 2.53 -9.53 -9.06
CA LEU A 39 2.15 -10.08 -7.75
C LEU A 39 3.36 -10.64 -6.99
N SER A 40 4.32 -11.25 -7.70
CA SER A 40 5.53 -11.82 -7.10
C SER A 40 6.44 -10.78 -6.45
N SER A 41 6.43 -9.53 -6.91
CA SER A 41 7.15 -8.41 -6.29
C SER A 41 6.55 -8.06 -4.92
N LEU A 42 5.21 -7.98 -4.84
CA LEU A 42 4.48 -7.78 -3.58
C LEU A 42 4.71 -8.93 -2.60
N GLU A 43 4.60 -10.18 -3.07
CA GLU A 43 4.84 -11.37 -2.25
C GLU A 43 6.28 -11.42 -1.74
N SER A 44 7.25 -11.08 -2.59
CA SER A 44 8.65 -11.05 -2.21
C SER A 44 8.92 -9.99 -1.14
N TRP A 45 8.39 -8.78 -1.32
CA TRP A 45 8.51 -7.73 -0.31
C TRP A 45 7.85 -8.13 1.02
N SER A 46 6.59 -8.56 0.99
CA SER A 46 5.84 -8.89 2.21
C SER A 46 6.47 -10.04 3.01
N LYS A 47 7.03 -11.05 2.35
CA LYS A 47 7.61 -12.21 3.05
C LYS A 47 9.04 -11.99 3.57
N SER A 48 9.76 -10.97 3.10
CA SER A 48 11.19 -10.80 3.44
C SER A 48 11.58 -9.43 3.96
N HIS A 49 10.80 -8.37 3.68
CA HIS A 49 11.19 -7.03 4.09
C HIS A 49 10.94 -6.84 5.60
N GLN A 50 11.97 -6.36 6.31
CA GLN A 50 11.96 -6.29 7.77
C GLN A 50 10.76 -5.52 8.31
N THR A 51 10.37 -4.42 7.66
CA THR A 51 9.20 -3.62 8.09
C THR A 51 7.90 -4.42 8.10
N HIS A 52 7.64 -5.25 7.09
CA HIS A 52 6.42 -6.07 7.06
C HIS A 52 6.51 -7.23 8.04
N LEU A 53 7.69 -7.84 8.19
CA LEU A 53 7.93 -8.89 9.19
C LEU A 53 7.71 -8.39 10.63
N ASP A 54 8.16 -7.17 10.94
CA ASP A 54 7.97 -6.53 12.24
C ASP A 54 6.49 -6.27 12.53
N ILE A 55 5.74 -5.79 11.54
CA ILE A 55 4.28 -5.57 11.66
C ILE A 55 3.57 -6.92 11.87
N PHE A 56 3.90 -7.94 11.08
CA PHE A 56 3.29 -9.26 11.16
C PHE A 56 3.57 -9.94 12.51
N GLY A 57 4.85 -9.96 12.93
CA GLY A 57 5.24 -10.50 14.24
C GLY A 57 4.64 -9.71 15.40
N GLY A 58 4.59 -8.38 15.29
CA GLY A 58 3.96 -7.50 16.26
C GLY A 58 2.48 -7.81 16.44
N PHE A 59 1.73 -7.97 15.35
CA PHE A 59 0.33 -8.36 15.39
C PHE A 59 0.11 -9.69 16.15
N LEU A 60 0.90 -10.73 15.82
CA LEU A 60 0.81 -12.03 16.50
C LEU A 60 1.09 -11.92 18.01
N MET A 61 2.09 -11.12 18.39
CA MET A 61 2.39 -10.85 19.80
C MET A 61 1.19 -10.19 20.50
N TYR A 62 0.59 -9.17 19.90
CA TYR A 62 -0.55 -8.46 20.48
C TYR A 62 -1.80 -9.33 20.57
N ALA A 63 -2.12 -10.09 19.53
CA ALA A 63 -3.22 -11.05 19.53
C ALA A 63 -3.08 -12.05 20.68
N LYS A 64 -1.88 -12.60 20.89
CA LYS A 64 -1.58 -13.49 22.01
C LYS A 64 -1.75 -12.80 23.37
N LYS A 65 -1.22 -11.58 23.54
CA LYS A 65 -1.34 -10.81 24.79
C LYS A 65 -2.79 -10.50 25.15
N LEU A 66 -3.63 -10.20 24.16
CA LEU A 66 -5.04 -9.84 24.33
C LEU A 66 -5.98 -11.07 24.29
N LYS A 67 -5.42 -12.29 24.28
CA LYS A 67 -6.19 -13.56 24.20
C LYS A 67 -7.21 -13.55 23.04
N ASN A 68 -6.80 -12.98 21.90
CA ASN A 68 -7.61 -12.81 20.70
C ASN A 68 -8.87 -11.94 20.86
N VAL A 69 -8.99 -11.15 21.93
CA VAL A 69 -10.04 -10.13 22.11
C VAL A 69 -9.53 -8.82 21.52
N LEU A 70 -9.78 -8.60 20.23
CA LEU A 70 -9.29 -7.44 19.48
C LEU A 70 -10.45 -6.56 19.00
N SER A 71 -10.36 -5.25 19.21
CA SER A 71 -11.23 -4.25 18.57
C SER A 71 -10.71 -3.82 17.19
N LEU A 72 -9.41 -4.01 16.94
CA LEU A 72 -8.75 -3.71 15.68
C LEU A 72 -9.26 -4.63 14.56
N ARG A 73 -9.60 -4.04 13.41
CA ARG A 73 -10.03 -4.76 12.21
C ARG A 73 -9.05 -4.48 11.08
N LEU A 74 -8.52 -5.55 10.48
CA LEU A 74 -7.55 -5.50 9.39
C LEU A 74 -8.04 -6.37 8.24
N PHE A 75 -7.86 -5.92 7.01
CA PHE A 75 -8.09 -6.69 5.79
C PHE A 75 -7.24 -6.10 4.67
N HIS A 76 -7.12 -6.85 3.57
CA HIS A 76 -6.54 -6.37 2.33
C HIS A 76 -7.35 -6.89 1.14
N GLU A 77 -7.27 -6.18 0.02
CA GLU A 77 -7.83 -6.61 -1.26
C GLU A 77 -6.72 -6.47 -2.30
N ILE A 78 -6.55 -7.49 -3.14
CA ILE A 78 -5.50 -7.55 -4.15
C ILE A 78 -6.16 -7.87 -5.48
N TYR A 79 -5.84 -7.06 -6.49
CA TYR A 79 -6.36 -7.19 -7.83
C TYR A 79 -5.20 -7.35 -8.82
N VAL A 80 -5.32 -8.31 -9.72
CA VAL A 80 -4.43 -8.46 -10.88
C VAL A 80 -5.28 -8.19 -12.11
N LEU A 81 -4.93 -7.13 -12.84
CA LEU A 81 -5.76 -6.58 -13.91
C LEU A 81 -5.05 -6.70 -15.26
N GLU A 82 -5.80 -6.99 -16.31
CA GLU A 82 -5.32 -6.89 -17.69
C GLU A 82 -5.14 -5.42 -18.09
N ALA A 83 -4.35 -5.15 -19.14
CA ALA A 83 -4.07 -3.79 -19.59
C ALA A 83 -5.36 -3.03 -20.00
N CYS A 84 -6.33 -3.73 -20.61
CA CYS A 84 -7.60 -3.13 -21.02
C CYS A 84 -8.55 -2.82 -19.86
N GLN A 85 -8.26 -3.33 -18.65
CA GLN A 85 -9.06 -3.12 -17.44
C GLN A 85 -8.55 -1.92 -16.62
N GLN A 86 -7.53 -1.22 -17.12
CA GLN A 86 -6.84 -0.16 -16.40
C GLN A 86 -6.91 1.14 -17.19
N ILE A 87 -7.41 2.19 -16.56
CA ILE A 87 -7.37 3.56 -17.08
C ILE A 87 -6.82 4.44 -15.96
N LEU A 88 -5.72 5.13 -16.23
CA LEU A 88 -5.00 5.96 -15.27
C LEU A 88 -4.77 7.33 -15.90
N GLU A 89 -5.55 8.33 -15.48
CA GLU A 89 -5.53 9.68 -16.01
C GLU A 89 -5.00 10.68 -14.98
N TYR A 90 -4.14 11.60 -15.43
CA TYR A 90 -3.52 12.62 -14.61
C TYR A 90 -3.67 13.98 -15.29
N VAL A 91 -4.16 14.99 -14.56
CA VAL A 91 -4.33 16.37 -15.06
C VAL A 91 -3.59 17.35 -14.15
N SER A 92 -2.53 17.98 -14.67
CA SER A 92 -1.72 18.98 -13.95
C SER A 92 -1.08 18.47 -12.64
N TYR A 93 -0.50 17.28 -12.66
CA TYR A 93 0.18 16.66 -11.51
C TYR A 93 1.71 16.64 -11.64
N HIS A 94 2.40 16.43 -10.52
CA HIS A 94 3.84 16.22 -10.47
C HIS A 94 4.22 14.85 -11.05
N GLU A 95 5.36 14.74 -11.71
CA GLU A 95 5.79 13.53 -12.46
C GLU A 95 6.03 12.28 -11.59
N GLU A 96 6.11 12.45 -10.27
CA GLU A 96 6.28 11.36 -9.30
C GLU A 96 4.94 10.86 -8.72
N THR A 97 3.80 11.40 -9.18
CA THR A 97 2.48 11.05 -8.62
C THR A 97 2.00 9.70 -9.13
N GLY A 98 1.76 8.75 -8.20
CA GLY A 98 1.15 7.47 -8.51
C GLY A 98 1.89 6.71 -9.61
N MET A 99 1.17 6.28 -10.65
CA MET A 99 1.73 5.50 -11.76
C MET A 99 2.54 6.32 -12.77
N LEU A 100 2.60 7.66 -12.67
CA LEU A 100 3.56 8.44 -13.45
C LEU A 100 5.01 8.06 -13.11
N ASN A 101 5.26 7.62 -11.88
CA ASN A 101 6.56 7.13 -11.44
C ASN A 101 7.01 5.87 -12.21
N ALA A 102 6.06 5.00 -12.61
CA ALA A 102 6.35 3.82 -13.42
C ALA A 102 6.91 4.17 -14.80
N LEU A 103 6.49 5.31 -15.38
CA LEU A 103 6.98 5.80 -16.67
C LEU A 103 8.42 6.30 -16.58
N GLN A 104 8.85 6.80 -15.41
CA GLN A 104 10.25 7.17 -15.19
C GLN A 104 11.12 5.92 -15.06
N ALA A 105 10.66 4.91 -14.32
CA ALA A 105 11.36 3.64 -14.19
C ALA A 105 11.56 2.91 -15.53
N ALA A 106 10.62 3.04 -16.47
CA ALA A 106 10.74 2.45 -17.81
C ALA A 106 11.70 3.20 -18.75
N LYS A 107 12.12 4.43 -18.40
CA LYS A 107 13.06 5.24 -19.19
C LYS A 107 14.52 5.09 -18.74
N ALA A 108 14.74 4.51 -17.56
CA ALA A 108 16.06 4.23 -16.98
C ALA A 108 16.59 2.86 -17.41
#